data_AF-A0A928CUT9-F1
#
_entry.id   AF-A0A928CUT9-F1
#
_cell.length_a   1.000
_cell.length_b   1.000
_cell.length_c   1.000
_cell.angle_alpha   90.00
_cell.angle_beta   90.00
_cell.angle_gamma   90.00
#
_symmetry.space_group_name_H-M   'P 1'
#
loop_
_entity.id
_entity.type
_entity.pdbx_description
1 polymer ?
#
loop_
_entity_poly.entity_id
_entity_poly.type
_entity_poly.pdbx_seq_one_letter_code
_entity_poly.pdbx_strand_id
1 'polypeptide(L)' 'MVFVYAKNGAMMSLEAVHIFYRKLETDPELRQRALGLQKRFTDQEQVINAFIALAAEQGHSFTAAELVQYILIHGKADS' A
#
# COMPACT_ATOMS: atom_id res chain seq x y z
N MET A 1 24.72 -23.00 -4.83
CA MET A 1 23.43 -22.48 -5.34
C MET A 1 23.25 -21.10 -4.71
N VAL A 2 23.58 -20.03 -5.43
CA VAL A 2 23.52 -18.67 -4.88
C VAL A 2 22.11 -18.14 -5.12
N PHE A 3 21.35 -17.92 -4.05
CA PHE A 3 20.05 -17.27 -4.12
C PHE A 3 20.26 -15.78 -4.38
N VAL A 4 20.43 -15.40 -5.65
CA VAL A 4 20.30 -14.00 -6.09
C VAL A 4 18.86 -13.80 -6.55
N TYR A 5 17.93 -13.76 -5.61
CA TYR A 5 16.56 -13.37 -5.91
C TYR A 5 16.10 -12.29 -4.94
N ALA A 6 15.53 -11.23 -5.51
CA ALA A 6 14.66 -10.25 -4.86
C ALA A 6 15.28 -9.04 -4.12
N LYS A 7 16.42 -8.47 -4.55
CA LYS A 7 16.70 -7.05 -4.21
C LYS A 7 15.99 -6.06 -5.14
N ASN A 8 15.76 -6.42 -6.41
CA ASN A 8 15.11 -5.54 -7.39
C ASN A 8 13.57 -5.59 -7.35
N GLY A 9 12.97 -6.71 -6.94
CA GLY A 9 11.52 -6.85 -6.83
C GLY A 9 10.93 -6.09 -5.64
N ALA A 10 11.57 -6.20 -4.47
CA ALA A 10 11.13 -5.51 -3.24
C ALA A 10 11.32 -3.98 -3.29
N MET A 11 12.26 -3.49 -4.12
CA MET A 11 12.53 -2.05 -4.27
C MET A 11 11.52 -1.40 -5.23
N MET A 12 11.15 -2.08 -6.33
CA MET A 12 10.08 -1.65 -7.25
C MET A 12 8.69 -1.65 -6.59
N SER A 13 8.44 -2.54 -5.64
CA SER A 13 7.12 -2.68 -5.02
C SER A 13 6.88 -1.71 -3.86
N LEU A 14 7.91 -1.35 -3.08
CA LEU A 14 7.81 -0.23 -2.12
C LEU A 14 7.59 1.10 -2.84
N GLU A 15 8.17 1.27 -4.03
CA GLU A 15 7.92 2.42 -4.88
C GLU A 15 6.44 2.47 -5.34
N ALA A 16 5.83 1.33 -5.67
CA ALA A 16 4.41 1.27 -6.00
C ALA A 16 3.51 1.70 -4.83
N VAL A 17 3.84 1.31 -3.60
CA VAL A 17 3.15 1.77 -2.38
C VAL A 17 3.31 3.29 -2.25
N HIS A 18 4.54 3.81 -2.38
CA HIS A 18 4.82 5.24 -2.28
C HIS A 18 4.06 6.08 -3.32
N ILE A 19 4.06 5.65 -4.59
CA ILE A 19 3.34 6.32 -5.68
C ILE A 19 1.84 6.32 -5.40
N PHE A 20 1.29 5.20 -4.91
CA PHE A 20 -0.13 5.15 -4.56
C PHE A 20 -0.48 6.10 -3.42
N TYR A 21 0.34 6.19 -2.37
CA TYR A 21 0.15 7.18 -1.30
C TYR A 21 0.22 8.62 -1.82
N ARG A 22 1.19 8.93 -2.70
CA ARG A 22 1.27 10.24 -3.37
C ARG A 22 0.00 10.55 -4.18
N LYS A 23 -0.54 9.55 -4.87
CA LYS A 23 -1.79 9.68 -5.62
C LYS A 23 -2.98 9.97 -4.69
N LEU A 24 -3.07 9.30 -3.54
CA LEU A 24 -4.07 9.59 -2.51
C LEU A 24 -3.97 11.03 -1.95
N GLU A 25 -2.78 11.62 -1.92
CA GLU A 25 -2.63 13.02 -1.50
C GLU A 25 -3.16 14.00 -2.55
N THR A 26 -2.98 13.67 -3.84
CA THR A 26 -3.36 14.53 -4.96
C THR A 26 -4.78 14.32 -5.47
N ASP A 27 -5.41 13.16 -5.18
CA ASP A 27 -6.75 12.79 -5.61
C ASP A 27 -7.69 12.65 -4.40
N PRO A 28 -8.50 13.69 -4.11
CA PRO A 28 -9.41 13.69 -2.96
C PRO A 28 -10.50 12.61 -3.03
N GLU A 29 -10.97 12.23 -4.22
CA GLU A 29 -12.01 11.21 -4.39
C GLU A 29 -11.44 9.82 -4.09
N LEU A 30 -10.24 9.53 -4.61
CA LEU A 30 -9.54 8.30 -4.31
C LEU A 30 -9.19 8.21 -2.81
N ARG A 31 -8.79 9.33 -2.20
CA ARG A 31 -8.55 9.43 -0.76
C ARG A 31 -9.81 9.11 0.04
N GLN A 32 -10.95 9.68 -0.33
CA GLN A 32 -12.23 9.41 0.33
C GLN A 32 -12.64 7.95 0.19
N ARG A 33 -12.44 7.33 -0.99
CA ARG A 33 -12.67 5.89 -1.20
C ARG A 33 -11.80 5.07 -0.26
N ALA A 34 -10.50 5.34 -0.18
CA ALA A 34 -9.57 4.64 0.70
C ALA A 34 -9.94 4.78 2.19
N LEU A 35 -10.29 5.99 2.64
CA LEU A 35 -10.76 6.24 4.01
C LEU A 35 -12.11 5.54 4.29
N GLY A 36 -12.96 5.41 3.27
CA GLY A 36 -14.22 4.69 3.34
C GLY A 36 -14.04 3.19 3.60
N LEU A 37 -12.92 2.59 3.16
CA LEU A 37 -12.63 1.17 3.40
C LEU A 37 -12.51 0.86 4.89
N GLN A 38 -11.85 1.75 5.66
CA GLN A 38 -11.72 1.61 7.12
C GLN A 38 -13.06 1.67 7.85
N LYS A 39 -14.04 2.40 7.29
CA LYS A 39 -15.40 2.48 7.84
C LYS A 39 -16.27 1.30 7.44
N ARG A 40 -15.97 0.67 6.31
CA ARG A 40 -16.76 -0.42 5.71
C ARG A 40 -16.41 -1.78 6.30
N PHE A 41 -15.16 -1.99 6.66
CA PHE A 41 -14.69 -3.28 7.18
C PHE A 41 -14.25 -3.13 8.63
N THR A 42 -14.75 -4.03 9.48
CA THR A 42 -14.38 -4.11 10.91
C THR A 42 -13.09 -4.90 11.12
N ASP A 43 -12.77 -5.78 10.18
CA ASP A 43 -11.58 -6.62 10.22
C ASP A 43 -10.41 -5.96 9.47
N GLN A 44 -9.26 -5.92 10.13
CA GLN A 44 -8.07 -5.24 9.62
C GLN A 44 -7.52 -5.91 8.35
N GLU A 45 -7.61 -7.24 8.24
CA GLU A 45 -7.17 -7.98 7.06
C GLU A 45 -8.05 -7.63 5.85
N GLN A 46 -9.36 -7.51 6.06
CA GLN A 46 -10.29 -7.06 5.01
C GLN A 46 -10.02 -5.61 4.57
N VAL A 47 -9.71 -4.70 5.51
CA VAL A 47 -9.31 -3.32 5.16
C VAL A 47 -8.05 -3.33 4.28
N ILE A 48 -7.03 -4.12 4.67
CA ILE A 48 -5.77 -4.22 3.94
C ILE A 48 -6.01 -4.79 2.53
N ASN A 49 -6.76 -5.89 2.43
CA ASN A 49 -7.06 -6.52 1.14
C ASN A 49 -7.86 -5.58 0.22
N ALA A 50 -8.85 -4.86 0.76
CA ALA A 50 -9.61 -3.89 -0.01
C ALA A 50 -8.76 -2.69 -0.45
N PHE A 51 -7.81 -2.26 0.37
CA PHE A 51 -6.87 -1.19 0.03
C PHE A 51 -5.91 -1.61 -1.09
N ILE A 52 -5.39 -2.83 -1.02
CA ILE A 52 -4.55 -3.42 -2.08
C ILE A 52 -5.34 -3.54 -3.39
N ALA A 53 -6.60 -4.00 -3.32
CA ALA A 53 -7.46 -4.08 -4.50
C ALA A 53 -7.71 -2.70 -5.12
N LEU A 54 -7.97 -1.68 -4.29
CA LEU A 54 -8.12 -0.30 -4.74
C LEU A 54 -6.85 0.22 -5.43
N ALA A 55 -5.67 -0.10 -4.91
CA ALA A 55 -4.41 0.27 -5.54
C ALA A 55 -4.23 -0.42 -6.90
N ALA A 56 -4.58 -1.71 -6.98
CA ALA A 56 -4.50 -2.48 -8.23
C ALA A 56 -5.45 -1.92 -9.31
N GLU A 57 -6.66 -1.48 -8.95
CA GLU A 57 -7.57 -0.77 -9.86
C GLU A 57 -6.94 0.51 -10.44
N GLN A 58 -6.03 1.14 -9.69
CA GLN A 58 -5.31 2.35 -10.08
C GLN A 58 -4.00 2.06 -10.82
N GLY A 59 -3.68 0.78 -11.08
CA GLY A 59 -2.46 0.35 -11.76
C GLY A 59 -1.26 0.17 -10.82
N HIS A 60 -1.47 0.16 -9.51
CA HIS A 60 -0.42 -0.01 -8.50
C HIS A 60 -0.57 -1.36 -7.80
N SER A 61 0.30 -2.32 -8.13
CA SER A 61 0.26 -3.66 -7.55
C SER A 61 1.31 -3.82 -6.45
N PHE A 62 0.86 -4.16 -5.24
CA PHE A 62 1.71 -4.51 -4.10
C PHE A 62 0.96 -5.45 -3.15
N THR A 63 1.70 -6.09 -2.25
CA THR A 63 1.21 -7.06 -1.28
C THR A 63 1.00 -6.44 0.10
N ALA A 64 0.31 -7.17 0.98
CA ALA A 64 0.15 -6.78 2.38
C ALA A 64 1.49 -6.65 3.11
N ALA A 65 2.45 -7.54 2.83
CA ALA A 65 3.78 -7.49 3.41
C ALA A 65 4.53 -6.20 3.02
N GLU A 66 4.41 -5.79 1.76
CA GLU A 66 5.04 -4.57 1.25
C GLU A 66 4.37 -3.31 1.80
N LEU A 67 3.05 -3.31 1.92
CA LEU A 67 2.31 -2.23 2.59
C LEU A 67 2.75 -2.09 4.06
N VAL A 68 2.81 -3.20 4.80
CA VAL A 68 3.26 -3.20 6.20
C VAL A 68 4.71 -2.74 6.31
N GLN A 69 5.59 -3.23 5.42
CA GLN A 69 6.98 -2.80 5.38
C GLN A 69 7.10 -1.30 5.12
N TYR A 70 6.32 -0.75 4.18
CA TYR A 70 6.28 0.69 3.92
C TYR A 70 5.83 1.47 5.16
N ILE A 71 4.76 1.02 5.84
CA ILE A 71 4.28 1.66 7.08
C ILE A 71 5.33 1.56 8.20
N LEU A 72 6.06 0.46 8.32
CA LEU A 72 7.13 0.34 9.32
C LEU A 72 8.29 1.29 9.06
N ILE A 73 8.64 1.52 7.79
CA ILE A 73 9.74 2.41 7.38
C ILE A 73 9.32 3.89 7.49
N HIS A 74 8.11 4.23 7.03
CA HIS A 74 7.65 5.62 6.85
C HIS A 74 6.61 6.09 7.87
N GLY A 75 5.89 5.18 8.52
CA GLY A 75 4.84 5.47 9.50
C GLY A 75 5.34 5.85 10.90
N LYS A 76 6.66 5.78 11.14
CA LYS A 76 7.29 6.19 12.41
C LYS A 76 7.59 7.70 12.52
N ALA A 77 6.91 8.54 11.73
CA ALA A 77 7.16 9.98 11.67
C ALA A 77 6.28 10.86 12.58
N ASP A 78 5.22 10.33 13.21
CA ASP A 78 4.38 11.11 14.13
C ASP A 78 4.15 10.33 15.44
N SER A 79 5.03 10.57 16.42
CA SER A 79 4.77 10.43 17.86
C SER A 79 5.20 11.71 18.56
#